data_AF-A0A3P7JCE0-F1
#
_entry.id   AF-A0A3P7JCE0-F1
#
_cell.length_a   1.000
_cell.length_b   1.000
_cell.length_c   1.000
_cell.angle_alpha   90.00
_cell.angle_beta   90.00
_cell.angle_gamma   90.00
#
_symmetry.space_group_name_H-M   'P 1'
#
loop_
_entity.id
_entity.type
_entity.pdbx_description
1 polymer ?
#
loop_
_entity_poly.entity_id
_entity_poly.type
_entity_poly.pdbx_seq_one_letter_code
_entity_poly.pdbx_strand_id
1 'polypeptide(L)'
;MFARLAEDPAFSSKHAVQILSGVPINVPHLLKRAIASFCSIDMMSRICSMFLTVVGMGTEQLTQFNNVIVVFLKSRWDVFVSHLPSPSSALNLLHWAQVMRYHELRKLDYGKTRNMEIYGQKQPPLFNITLINTPMYIFWSSDDTLAPSGDVREHIINKLGSAL
;
A
#
# COMPACT_ATOMS: atom_id res chain seq x y z
N MET A 1 0.44 -1.33 -11.49
CA MET A 1 1.08 -2.67 -11.38
C MET A 1 0.38 -3.56 -10.35
N PHE A 2 0.18 -3.10 -9.11
CA PHE A 2 -0.51 -3.89 -8.06
C PHE A 2 -1.97 -4.22 -8.38
N ALA A 3 -2.72 -3.30 -9.00
CA ALA A 3 -4.07 -3.60 -9.50
C ALA A 3 -4.08 -4.76 -10.52
N ARG A 4 -3.11 -4.81 -11.45
CA ARG A 4 -2.98 -5.91 -12.41
C ARG A 4 -2.51 -7.22 -11.77
N LEU A 5 -1.69 -7.16 -10.72
CA LEU A 5 -1.33 -8.35 -9.92
C LEU A 5 -2.52 -8.86 -9.09
N ALA A 6 -3.43 -7.98 -8.67
CA ALA A 6 -4.67 -8.33 -7.99
C ALA A 6 -5.70 -9.00 -8.92
N GLU A 7 -5.71 -8.60 -10.19
CA GLU A 7 -6.52 -9.24 -11.24
C GLU A 7 -6.06 -10.67 -11.55
N ASP A 8 -4.79 -11.02 -11.27
CA ASP A 8 -4.27 -12.37 -11.46
C ASP A 8 -4.88 -13.35 -10.43
N PRO A 9 -5.73 -14.30 -10.88
CA PRO A 9 -6.36 -15.25 -9.98
C PRO A 9 -5.36 -16.18 -9.28
N ALA A 10 -4.18 -16.41 -9.86
CA ALA A 10 -3.12 -17.25 -9.28
C ALA A 10 -2.47 -16.56 -8.09
N PHE A 11 -2.18 -15.25 -8.20
CA PHE A 11 -1.60 -14.46 -7.12
C PHE A 11 -2.56 -14.33 -5.93
N SER A 12 -3.86 -14.14 -6.19
CA SER A 12 -4.88 -14.06 -5.14
C SER A 12 -5.34 -15.43 -4.58
N SER A 13 -4.73 -16.54 -5.00
CA SER A 13 -5.21 -17.91 -4.68
C SER A 13 -4.71 -18.47 -3.33
N LYS A 14 -5.36 -19.55 -2.87
CA LYS A 14 -4.92 -20.37 -1.73
C LYS A 14 -3.45 -20.81 -1.83
N HIS A 15 -2.96 -21.10 -3.04
CA HIS A 15 -1.57 -21.53 -3.23
C HIS A 15 -0.59 -20.41 -2.92
N ALA A 16 -0.93 -19.16 -3.26
CA ALA A 16 -0.12 -18.00 -2.91
C ALA A 16 -0.02 -17.82 -1.40
N VAL A 17 -1.11 -17.99 -0.64
CA VAL A 17 -1.08 -17.92 0.83
C VAL A 17 -0.05 -18.89 1.42
N GLN A 18 0.00 -20.12 0.91
CA GLN A 18 0.90 -21.16 1.42
C GLN A 18 2.36 -20.88 1.07
N ILE A 19 2.63 -20.39 -0.14
CA ILE A 19 3.98 -20.03 -0.60
C ILE A 19 4.50 -18.77 0.12
N LEU A 20 3.63 -17.78 0.34
CA LEU A 20 4.01 -16.47 0.87
C LEU A 20 4.00 -16.42 2.42
N SER A 21 3.47 -17.45 3.07
CA SER A 21 3.48 -17.57 4.53
C SER A 21 4.90 -17.64 5.06
N GLY A 22 5.31 -16.63 5.83
CA GLY A 22 6.64 -16.56 6.43
C GLY A 22 7.73 -16.03 5.50
N VAL A 23 7.38 -15.49 4.33
CA VAL A 23 8.33 -14.80 3.44
C VAL A 23 8.39 -13.32 3.82
N PRO A 24 9.45 -12.85 4.49
CA PRO A 24 9.66 -11.43 4.73
C PRO A 24 10.05 -10.75 3.42
N ILE A 25 9.45 -9.61 3.14
CA ILE A 25 9.87 -8.69 2.09
C ILE A 25 10.75 -7.65 2.77
N ASN A 26 12.04 -7.93 2.82
CA ASN A 26 13.04 -7.01 3.36
C ASN A 26 14.18 -6.84 2.36
N VAL A 27 14.51 -5.59 2.05
CA VAL A 27 15.70 -5.25 1.27
C VAL A 27 16.88 -5.10 2.24
N PRO A 28 17.98 -5.84 2.08
CA PRO A 28 19.15 -5.72 2.96
C PRO A 28 19.62 -4.27 3.11
N HIS A 29 19.99 -3.86 4.32
CA HIS A 29 20.42 -2.48 4.59
C HIS A 29 21.57 -2.01 3.69
N LEU A 30 22.49 -2.92 3.33
CA LEU A 30 23.59 -2.61 2.42
C LEU A 30 23.08 -2.23 1.02
N LEU A 31 22.08 -2.97 0.52
CA LEU A 31 21.45 -2.69 -0.76
C LEU A 31 20.64 -1.39 -0.69
N LYS A 32 19.92 -1.12 0.41
CA LYS A 32 19.23 0.17 0.62
C LYS A 32 20.21 1.35 0.59
N ARG A 33 21.39 1.23 1.21
CA ARG A 33 22.45 2.25 1.17
C ARG A 33 23.01 2.44 -0.22
N ALA A 34 23.28 1.36 -0.95
CA ALA A 34 23.75 1.44 -2.33
C ALA A 34 22.74 2.13 -3.25
N ILE A 35 21.45 1.79 -3.11
CA ILE A 35 20.37 2.44 -3.85
C ILE A 35 20.27 3.91 -3.45
N ALA A 36 20.34 4.25 -2.15
CA ALA A 36 20.30 5.64 -1.70
C ALA A 36 21.44 6.48 -2.29
N SER A 37 22.68 5.99 -2.23
CA SER A 37 23.85 6.66 -2.84
C SER A 37 23.69 6.84 -4.35
N PHE A 38 23.14 5.84 -5.03
CA PHE A 38 22.84 5.92 -6.46
C PHE A 38 21.76 6.97 -6.76
N CYS A 39 20.71 7.03 -5.95
CA CYS A 39 19.60 7.96 -6.11
C CYS A 39 19.93 9.42 -5.74
N SER A 40 21.03 9.67 -5.01
CA SER A 40 21.55 11.03 -4.74
C SER A 40 22.16 11.70 -5.98
N ILE A 41 22.40 10.94 -7.06
CA ILE A 41 22.91 11.49 -8.32
C ILE A 41 21.77 12.11 -9.11
N ASP A 42 21.93 13.36 -9.54
CA ASP A 42 20.90 14.18 -10.18
C ASP A 42 20.19 13.51 -11.35
N MET A 43 20.93 12.78 -12.19
CA MET A 43 20.37 12.05 -13.33
C MET A 43 19.62 10.77 -12.93
N MET A 44 20.06 10.11 -11.86
CA MET A 44 19.50 8.84 -11.38
C MET A 44 18.30 9.03 -10.45
N SER A 45 18.16 10.21 -9.83
CA SER A 45 16.99 10.57 -9.02
C SER A 45 15.68 10.40 -9.79
N ARG A 46 15.68 10.67 -11.12
CA ARG A 46 14.54 10.42 -12.02
C ARG A 46 14.15 8.94 -12.09
N ILE A 47 15.13 8.04 -12.19
CA ILE A 47 14.89 6.59 -12.21
C ILE A 47 14.37 6.12 -10.86
N CYS A 48 14.93 6.63 -9.77
CA CYS A 48 14.48 6.29 -8.43
C CYS A 48 13.06 6.81 -8.12
N SER A 49 12.67 7.94 -8.70
CA SER A 49 11.31 8.47 -8.59
C SER A 49 10.27 7.57 -9.29
N MET A 50 10.66 6.88 -10.36
CA MET A 50 9.79 5.96 -11.11
C MET A 50 9.31 4.80 -10.23
N PHE A 51 10.17 4.28 -9.34
CA PHE A 51 9.79 3.20 -8.42
C PHE A 51 8.68 3.64 -7.46
N LEU A 52 8.77 4.86 -6.90
CA LEU A 52 7.76 5.39 -5.98
C LEU A 52 6.43 5.62 -6.68
N THR A 53 6.45 6.13 -7.92
CA THR A 53 5.27 6.25 -8.76
C THR A 53 4.59 4.90 -9.00
N VAL A 54 5.35 3.80 -9.14
CA VAL A 54 4.79 2.45 -9.35
C VAL A 54 4.08 1.89 -8.10
N VAL A 55 4.49 2.30 -6.90
CA VAL A 55 3.85 1.87 -5.63
C VAL A 55 2.63 2.73 -5.26
N GLY A 56 2.19 3.64 -6.14
CA GLY A 56 1.11 4.58 -5.86
C GLY A 56 1.50 5.68 -4.86
N MET A 57 2.75 5.69 -4.40
CA MET A 57 3.39 6.86 -3.82
C MET A 57 3.78 7.79 -4.97
N GLY A 58 2.78 8.27 -5.71
CA GLY A 58 2.96 9.16 -6.84
C GLY A 58 3.88 10.30 -6.42
N THR A 59 5.02 10.45 -7.11
CA THR A 59 5.79 11.70 -7.08
C THR A 59 5.12 12.80 -7.88
N GLU A 60 3.84 12.63 -8.25
CA GLU A 60 3.08 13.55 -9.10
C GLU A 60 2.88 14.94 -8.48
N GLN A 61 3.26 15.15 -7.21
CA GLN A 61 3.32 16.49 -6.62
C GLN A 61 4.73 17.09 -6.52
N LEU A 62 5.83 16.37 -6.82
CA LEU A 62 7.16 17.00 -6.82
C LEU A 62 7.29 18.10 -7.88
N THR A 63 6.39 18.18 -8.86
CA THR A 63 6.34 19.25 -9.86
C THR A 63 5.31 20.34 -9.53
N GLN A 64 4.39 20.13 -8.58
CA GLN A 64 3.38 21.12 -8.18
C GLN A 64 3.85 22.05 -7.05
N PHE A 65 4.83 21.62 -6.25
CA PHE A 65 5.37 22.49 -5.23
C PHE A 65 6.33 23.52 -5.87
N ASN A 66 6.27 24.78 -5.42
CA ASN A 66 7.20 25.83 -5.84
C ASN A 66 8.65 25.33 -5.83
N ASN A 67 9.50 25.88 -6.70
CA ASN A 67 10.92 25.49 -6.90
C ASN A 67 11.71 25.25 -5.60
N VAL A 68 11.33 25.90 -4.49
CA VAL A 68 11.93 25.74 -3.15
C VAL A 68 11.66 24.37 -2.51
N ILE A 69 10.42 23.86 -2.52
CA ILE A 69 10.07 22.60 -1.83
C ILE A 69 10.62 21.38 -2.59
N VAL A 70 10.68 21.47 -3.93
CA VAL A 70 11.29 20.45 -4.79
C VAL A 70 12.79 20.32 -4.50
N VAL A 71 13.48 21.46 -4.31
CA VAL A 71 14.89 21.49 -3.89
C VAL A 71 15.05 20.85 -2.50
N PHE A 72 14.14 21.13 -1.56
CA PHE A 72 14.19 20.53 -0.22
C PHE A 72 14.01 19.01 -0.23
N LEU A 73 13.02 18.46 -0.94
CA LEU A 73 12.80 17.01 -1.01
C LEU A 73 13.91 16.29 -1.78
N LYS A 74 14.43 16.91 -2.85
CA LYS A 74 15.59 16.39 -3.60
C LYS A 74 16.86 16.32 -2.75
N SER A 75 17.07 17.30 -1.86
CA SER A 75 18.22 17.33 -0.95
C SER A 75 18.23 16.23 0.12
N ARG A 76 17.09 15.55 0.34
CA ARG A 76 16.92 14.52 1.38
C ARG A 76 16.48 13.16 0.82
N TRP A 77 16.63 12.98 -0.48
CA TRP A 77 16.21 11.76 -1.17
C TRP A 77 16.97 10.52 -0.71
N ASP A 78 18.26 10.70 -0.37
CA ASP A 78 19.11 9.71 0.27
C ASP A 78 18.50 9.16 1.57
N VAL A 79 17.87 10.01 2.37
CA VAL A 79 17.18 9.62 3.60
C VAL A 79 15.90 8.84 3.27
N PHE A 80 15.06 9.34 2.36
CA PHE A 80 13.81 8.65 2.01
C PHE A 80 14.06 7.26 1.43
N VAL A 81 14.99 7.14 0.48
CA VAL A 81 15.30 5.88 -0.21
C VAL A 81 16.07 4.90 0.69
N SER A 82 16.87 5.38 1.64
CA SER A 82 17.55 4.48 2.58
C SER A 82 16.60 3.86 3.62
N HIS A 83 15.48 4.51 3.92
CA HIS A 83 14.48 4.04 4.88
C HIS A 83 13.26 3.36 4.24
N LEU A 84 12.90 3.74 3.01
CA LEU A 84 11.77 3.19 2.27
C LEU A 84 12.21 2.21 1.16
N PRO A 85 11.41 1.18 0.86
CA PRO A 85 10.23 0.74 1.60
C PRO A 85 10.62 0.10 2.94
N SER A 86 9.76 0.30 3.95
CA SER A 86 9.86 -0.44 5.20
C SER A 86 9.58 -1.92 4.95
N PRO A 87 10.24 -2.85 5.65
CA PRO A 87 9.99 -4.28 5.47
C PRO A 87 8.52 -4.62 5.74
N SER A 88 7.97 -5.53 4.95
CA SER A 88 6.61 -6.03 5.11
C SER A 88 6.57 -7.55 4.90
N SER A 89 5.41 -8.20 5.08
CA SER A 89 5.25 -9.62 4.77
C SER A 89 4.62 -9.80 3.39
N ALA A 90 4.97 -10.88 2.71
CA ALA A 90 4.31 -11.20 1.44
C ALA A 90 2.81 -11.47 1.60
N LEU A 91 2.37 -11.93 2.78
CA LEU A 91 0.95 -12.03 3.13
C LEU A 91 0.25 -10.67 3.18
N ASN A 92 0.94 -9.60 3.61
CA ASN A 92 0.36 -8.25 3.58
C ASN A 92 0.12 -7.79 2.14
N LEU A 93 1.07 -8.02 1.22
CA LEU A 93 0.87 -7.71 -0.20
C LEU A 93 -0.26 -8.54 -0.82
N LEU A 94 -0.35 -9.82 -0.44
CA LEU A 94 -1.46 -10.68 -0.85
C LEU A 94 -2.80 -10.16 -0.36
N HIS A 95 -2.89 -9.71 0.89
CA HIS A 95 -4.11 -9.15 1.45
C HIS A 95 -4.51 -7.86 0.71
N TRP A 96 -3.56 -6.97 0.41
CA TRP A 96 -3.79 -5.82 -0.44
C TRP A 96 -4.34 -6.21 -1.82
N ALA A 97 -3.77 -7.23 -2.46
CA ALA A 97 -4.28 -7.74 -3.72
C ALA A 97 -5.71 -8.30 -3.60
N GLN A 98 -6.04 -8.98 -2.51
CA GLN A 98 -7.41 -9.44 -2.27
C GLN A 98 -8.39 -8.27 -2.09
N VAL A 99 -8.01 -7.22 -1.35
CA VAL A 99 -8.84 -6.02 -1.18
C VAL A 99 -9.09 -5.35 -2.53
N MET A 100 -8.04 -5.15 -3.33
CA MET A 100 -8.15 -4.57 -4.67
C MET A 100 -8.98 -5.44 -5.61
N ARG A 101 -8.93 -6.77 -5.50
CA ARG A 101 -9.71 -7.67 -6.33
C ARG A 101 -11.19 -7.68 -5.99
N TYR A 102 -11.50 -7.75 -4.69
CA TYR A 102 -12.88 -7.93 -4.22
C TYR A 102 -13.59 -6.62 -3.89
N HIS A 103 -12.87 -5.50 -3.84
CA HIS A 103 -13.40 -4.17 -3.49
C HIS A 103 -14.14 -4.19 -2.14
N GLU A 104 -13.67 -5.03 -1.22
CA GLU A 104 -14.29 -5.24 0.09
C GLU A 104 -13.22 -5.25 1.18
N LEU A 105 -13.43 -4.45 2.22
CA LEU A 105 -12.58 -4.44 3.40
C LEU A 105 -12.93 -5.64 4.29
N ARG A 106 -12.21 -6.75 4.10
CA ARG A 106 -12.35 -7.99 4.86
C ARG A 106 -11.01 -8.46 5.42
N LYS A 107 -11.04 -9.37 6.38
CA LYS A 107 -9.82 -10.05 6.84
C LYS A 107 -9.16 -10.84 5.71
N LEU A 108 -7.87 -11.14 5.83
CA LEU A 108 -7.12 -11.92 4.84
C LEU A 108 -7.81 -13.27 4.59
N ASP A 109 -8.02 -13.61 3.31
CA ASP A 109 -8.56 -14.90 2.89
C ASP A 109 -7.41 -15.91 2.79
N TYR A 110 -7.39 -16.89 3.71
CA TYR A 110 -6.42 -17.99 3.70
C TYR A 110 -6.89 -19.21 2.89
N GLY A 111 -8.08 -19.14 2.30
CA GLY A 111 -8.80 -20.26 1.71
C GLY A 111 -9.71 -20.98 2.71
N LYS A 112 -10.77 -21.61 2.19
CA LYS A 112 -11.90 -22.17 2.97
C LYS A 112 -11.51 -22.99 4.21
N THR A 113 -10.55 -23.91 4.07
CA THR A 113 -10.13 -24.79 5.19
C THR A 113 -9.52 -23.97 6.32
N ARG A 114 -8.56 -23.10 6.00
CA ARG A 114 -7.84 -22.32 7.01
C ARG A 114 -8.68 -21.15 7.54
N ASN A 115 -9.61 -20.62 6.74
CA ASN A 115 -10.62 -19.68 7.23
C ASN A 115 -11.55 -20.34 8.25
N MET A 116 -11.96 -21.60 8.05
CA MET A 116 -12.73 -22.32 9.05
C MET A 116 -11.95 -22.50 10.36
N GLU A 117 -10.66 -22.79 10.28
CA GLU A 117 -9.79 -22.93 11.46
C GLU A 117 -9.59 -21.60 12.21
N ILE A 118 -9.36 -20.49 11.49
CA ILE A 118 -9.01 -19.19 12.08
C ILE A 118 -10.27 -18.38 12.46
N TYR A 119 -11.30 -18.41 11.61
CA TYR A 119 -12.48 -17.56 11.75
C TYR A 119 -13.75 -18.35 12.11
N GLY A 120 -13.75 -19.68 12.04
CA GLY A 120 -14.95 -20.49 12.22
C GLY A 120 -15.92 -20.46 11.02
N GLN A 121 -15.54 -19.81 9.92
CA GLN A 121 -16.36 -19.64 8.72
C GLN A 121 -15.53 -19.73 7.44
N LYS A 122 -16.13 -20.22 6.34
CA LYS A 122 -15.41 -20.48 5.07
C LYS A 122 -14.91 -19.20 4.39
N GLN A 123 -15.63 -18.09 4.57
CA GLN A 123 -15.28 -16.79 4.02
C GLN A 123 -14.72 -15.91 5.14
N PRO A 124 -13.70 -15.07 4.90
CA PRO A 124 -13.21 -14.15 5.91
C PRO A 124 -14.28 -13.11 6.26
N PRO A 125 -14.41 -12.73 7.54
CA PRO A 125 -15.40 -11.73 7.97
C PRO A 125 -15.04 -10.33 7.46
N LEU A 126 -16.07 -9.53 7.18
CA LEU A 126 -15.95 -8.13 6.79
C LEU A 126 -15.60 -7.25 7.99
N PHE A 127 -14.84 -6.19 7.76
CA PHE A 127 -14.64 -5.15 8.74
C PHE A 127 -15.83 -4.20 8.72
N ASN A 128 -16.53 -4.11 9.86
CA ASN A 128 -17.64 -3.19 9.99
C ASN A 128 -17.15 -1.81 10.45
N ILE A 129 -16.95 -0.91 9.49
CA ILE A 129 -16.47 0.47 9.70
C ILE A 129 -17.47 1.29 10.52
N THR A 130 -18.76 0.94 10.51
CA THR A 130 -19.79 1.67 11.28
C THR A 130 -19.63 1.51 12.79
N LEU A 131 -18.81 0.56 13.24
CA LEU A 131 -18.48 0.34 14.65
C LEU A 131 -17.33 1.22 15.13
N ILE A 132 -16.76 2.08 14.27
CA ILE A 132 -15.74 3.03 14.67
C ILE A 132 -16.45 4.29 15.16
N ASN A 133 -16.39 4.55 16.47
CA ASN A 133 -17.06 5.68 17.12
C ASN A 133 -16.07 6.77 17.58
N THR A 134 -14.78 6.52 17.42
CA THR A 134 -13.72 7.43 17.88
C THR A 134 -13.74 8.70 17.04
N PRO A 135 -13.86 9.90 17.64
CA PRO A 135 -13.80 11.16 16.90
C PRO A 135 -12.48 11.28 16.12
N MET A 136 -12.56 11.60 14.83
CA MET A 136 -11.39 11.66 13.96
C MET A 136 -11.51 12.71 12.86
N TYR A 137 -10.37 13.16 12.37
CA TYR A 137 -10.27 13.99 11.16
C TYR A 137 -9.69 13.16 10.03
N ILE A 138 -10.29 13.25 8.84
CA ILE A 138 -9.79 12.59 7.63
C ILE A 138 -9.34 13.64 6.63
N PHE A 139 -8.11 13.50 6.15
CA PHE A 139 -7.54 14.27 5.07
C PHE A 139 -7.34 13.35 3.87
N TRP A 140 -7.88 13.72 2.71
CA TRP A 140 -7.65 13.01 1.45
C TRP A 140 -7.50 14.03 0.30
N SER A 141 -6.98 13.57 -0.84
CA SER A 141 -6.81 14.38 -2.06
C SER A 141 -7.58 13.79 -3.23
N SER A 142 -7.99 14.63 -4.19
CA SER A 142 -8.51 14.16 -5.48
C SER A 142 -7.46 13.43 -6.31
N ASP A 143 -6.19 13.77 -6.09
CA ASP A 143 -5.07 13.30 -6.88
C ASP A 143 -4.38 12.08 -6.23
N ASP A 144 -4.96 11.54 -5.15
CA ASP A 144 -4.44 10.33 -4.49
C ASP A 144 -4.80 9.09 -5.31
N THR A 145 -3.79 8.44 -5.87
CA THR A 145 -3.94 7.23 -6.68
C THR A 145 -4.08 5.94 -5.85
N LEU A 146 -3.71 5.97 -4.57
CA LEU A 146 -3.85 4.84 -3.64
C LEU A 146 -5.19 4.88 -2.89
N ALA A 147 -5.65 6.07 -2.56
CA ALA A 147 -6.95 6.32 -1.95
C ALA A 147 -7.80 7.25 -2.83
N PRO A 148 -8.32 6.76 -3.97
CA PRO A 148 -9.15 7.55 -4.87
C PRO A 148 -10.34 8.17 -4.13
N SER A 149 -10.73 9.37 -4.55
CA SER A 149 -11.86 10.09 -3.92
C SER A 149 -13.17 9.30 -3.89
N GLY A 150 -13.40 8.40 -4.85
CA GLY A 150 -14.55 7.49 -4.86
C GLY A 150 -14.54 6.57 -3.65
N ASP A 151 -13.45 5.86 -3.42
CA ASP A 151 -13.29 4.93 -2.30
C ASP A 151 -13.43 5.65 -0.95
N VAL A 152 -12.80 6.82 -0.81
CA VAL A 152 -12.88 7.58 0.44
C VAL A 152 -14.30 8.04 0.72
N ARG A 153 -15.01 8.60 -0.27
CA ARG A 153 -16.38 9.08 -0.05
C ARG A 153 -17.37 7.94 0.18
N GLU A 154 -17.35 6.93 -0.68
CA GLU A 154 -18.38 5.89 -0.71
C GLU A 154 -18.14 4.77 0.31
N HIS A 155 -16.87 4.43 0.57
CA HIS A 155 -16.53 3.28 1.40
C HIS A 155 -15.99 3.65 2.79
N ILE A 156 -15.56 4.90 3.00
CA ILE A 156 -15.05 5.37 4.30
C ILE A 156 -16.02 6.38 4.93
N ILE A 157 -16.19 7.58 4.34
CA ILE A 157 -16.97 8.68 4.94
C ILE A 157 -18.42 8.28 5.17
N ASN A 158 -19.10 7.77 4.14
CA ASN A 158 -20.51 7.39 4.24
C ASN A 158 -20.76 6.32 5.32
N LYS A 159 -19.75 5.52 5.68
CA LYS A 159 -19.87 4.46 6.68
C LYS A 159 -19.47 4.90 8.09
N LEU A 160 -18.60 5.90 8.23
CA LEU A 160 -18.15 6.39 9.54
C LEU A 160 -19.22 7.23 10.26
N GLY A 161 -20.16 7.82 9.52
CA GLY A 161 -21.34 8.47 10.09
C GLY A 161 -20.97 9.50 11.17
N SER A 162 -21.43 9.28 12.41
CA SER A 162 -21.25 10.19 13.54
C SER A 162 -19.84 10.25 14.14
N ALA A 163 -18.89 9.45 13.64
CA ALA A 163 -17.49 9.51 14.08
C ALA A 163 -16.69 10.65 13.41
N LEU A 164 -17.25 11.24 12.36
CA LEU A 164 -16.73 12.40 11.65
C LEU A 164 -17.39 13.69 12.12
#